data_AF-A0AAU9VB38-F1
#
_entry.id   AF-A0AAU9VB38-F1
#
_cell.length_a   1.000
_cell.length_b   1.000
_cell.length_c   1.000
_cell.angle_alpha   90.00
_cell.angle_beta   90.00
_cell.angle_gamma   90.00
#
_symmetry.space_group_name_H-M   'P 1'
#
loop_
_entity.id
_entity.type
_entity.pdbx_description
1 polymer ?
#
loop_
_entity_poly.entity_id
_entity_poly.type
_entity_poly.pdbx_seq_one_letter_code
_entity_poly.pdbx_strand_id
1 'polypeptide(L)'
;MPDHLRSNEVLYDNILNEDIQAIFFPFHLIQLFFLLPRCRISQNFLTFNSTIVEILSSLGLIIPCAIYAHKIKEKEAKKEWKRLLKIYKMIIETYDIYKKIFQVSVFSNWNIDEILMSLFIAKNIVINCFISFSCQGFYITVNKAILACIAVMVDRKNFDVKQICKNILRLNEVAFSKMEACRLFAIDSKLPLALLSSAVYYIIVEVQFAMLDK
;
A
#
# COMPACT_ATOMS: atom_id res chain seq x y z
N MET A 1 49.53 40.12 0.20
CA MET A 1 48.19 40.44 0.72
C MET A 1 47.38 39.15 0.66
N PRO A 2 47.08 38.54 1.81
CA PRO A 2 46.59 37.16 1.92
C PRO A 2 45.06 37.14 1.96
N ASP A 3 44.44 36.08 1.44
CA ASP A 3 43.09 35.72 1.89
C ASP A 3 42.97 34.21 2.08
N HIS A 4 42.66 33.88 3.33
CA HIS A 4 42.55 32.56 3.92
C HIS A 4 41.21 31.92 3.55
N LEU A 5 41.25 30.85 2.73
CA LEU A 5 40.14 29.89 2.67
C LEU A 5 40.23 28.94 3.88
N ARG A 6 39.67 29.41 5.01
CA ARG A 6 39.36 28.58 6.17
C ARG A 6 38.03 27.87 5.87
N SER A 7 38.10 26.58 5.57
CA SER A 7 36.94 25.71 5.44
C SER A 7 36.25 25.59 6.80
N ASN A 8 35.07 26.22 6.90
CA ASN A 8 34.16 26.04 8.03
C ASN A 8 33.54 24.64 7.92
N GLU A 9 34.19 23.63 8.48
CA GLU A 9 33.52 22.39 8.84
C GLU A 9 32.59 22.71 10.01
N VAL A 10 31.33 22.98 9.66
CA VAL A 10 30.22 23.10 10.61
C VAL A 10 29.99 21.71 11.19
N LEU A 11 30.66 21.42 12.30
CA LEU A 11 30.37 20.24 13.11
C LEU A 11 28.99 20.46 13.74
N TYR A 12 27.95 19.92 13.11
CA TYR A 12 26.59 19.92 13.65
C TYR A 12 26.56 19.16 14.98
N ASP A 13 26.39 19.87 16.09
CA ASP A 13 26.00 19.29 17.38
C ASP A 13 24.59 18.69 17.23
N ASN A 14 24.52 17.45 16.77
CA ASN A 14 23.30 16.65 16.60
C ASN A 14 22.76 16.15 17.94
N ILE A 15 22.61 17.04 18.93
CA ILE A 15 21.95 16.72 20.19
C ILE A 15 20.44 16.73 19.93
N LEU A 16 19.84 15.54 19.81
CA LEU A 16 18.43 15.38 19.51
C LEU A 16 17.58 15.63 20.77
N ASN A 17 16.70 16.63 20.72
CA ASN A 17 15.81 17.00 21.82
C ASN A 17 14.91 15.81 22.26
N GLU A 18 14.64 15.69 23.55
CA GLU A 18 13.96 14.55 24.19
C GLU A 18 12.56 14.31 23.60
N ASP A 19 11.85 15.39 23.25
CA ASP A 19 10.54 15.33 22.60
C ASP A 19 10.59 14.68 21.21
N ILE A 20 11.67 14.92 20.46
CA ILE A 20 11.86 14.34 19.13
C ILE A 20 12.15 12.85 19.26
N GLN A 21 12.93 12.45 20.27
CA GLN A 21 13.18 11.03 20.57
C GLN A 21 11.88 10.27 20.90
N ALA A 22 10.98 10.90 21.66
CA ALA A 22 9.68 10.31 21.98
C ALA A 22 8.79 10.10 20.75
N ILE A 23 8.83 11.02 19.77
CA ILE A 23 8.09 10.90 18.50
C ILE A 23 8.57 9.73 17.64
N PHE A 24 9.88 9.45 17.64
CA PHE A 24 10.46 8.35 16.86
C PHE A 24 10.44 7.00 17.59
N PHE A 25 10.04 6.95 18.86
CA PHE A 25 10.01 5.73 19.64
C PHE A 25 9.12 4.60 19.06
N PRO A 26 7.89 4.87 18.57
CA PRO A 26 7.07 3.83 17.92
C PRO A 26 7.73 3.30 16.65
N PHE A 27 8.43 4.16 15.91
CA PHE A 27 9.18 3.79 14.72
C PHE A 27 10.38 2.92 15.07
N HIS A 28 11.10 3.23 16.15
CA HIS A 28 12.21 2.43 16.67
C HIS A 28 11.74 1.07 17.21
N LEU A 29 10.57 0.99 17.83
CA LEU A 29 9.93 -0.27 18.25
C LEU A 29 9.55 -1.14 17.05
N ILE A 30 9.00 -0.53 16.00
CA ILE A 30 8.69 -1.20 14.73
C ILE A 30 9.99 -1.72 14.10
N GLN A 31 11.04 -0.91 14.03
CA GLN A 31 12.35 -1.32 13.51
C GLN A 31 12.98 -2.48 14.31
N LEU A 32 12.83 -2.46 15.64
CA LEU A 32 13.28 -3.52 16.54
C LEU A 32 12.48 -4.83 16.31
N PHE A 33 11.16 -4.72 16.12
CA PHE A 33 10.27 -5.84 15.82
C PHE A 33 10.57 -6.47 14.45
N PHE A 34 10.96 -5.67 13.46
CA PHE A 34 11.37 -6.11 12.13
C PHE A 34 12.86 -6.51 12.03
N LEU A 35 13.59 -6.58 13.16
CA LEU A 35 15.01 -6.93 13.24
C LEU A 35 15.94 -6.10 12.34
N LEU A 36 15.56 -4.85 12.03
CA LEU A 36 16.34 -3.93 11.20
C LEU A 36 16.59 -2.60 11.94
N PRO A 37 17.35 -2.57 13.05
CA PRO A 37 17.74 -1.32 13.65
C PRO A 37 18.97 -0.77 12.92
N ARG A 38 18.73 0.06 11.89
CA ARG A 38 19.81 0.80 11.21
C ARG A 38 20.53 1.79 12.12
N CYS A 39 19.87 2.23 13.19
CA CYS A 39 20.41 3.19 14.15
C CYS A 39 20.15 2.70 15.57
N ARG A 40 21.18 2.73 16.43
CA ARG A 40 21.05 2.58 17.88
C ARG A 40 21.31 3.93 18.52
N ILE A 41 20.31 4.46 19.22
CA ILE A 41 20.48 5.65 20.06
C ILE A 41 21.17 5.19 21.35
N SER A 42 22.43 5.57 21.53
CA SER A 42 23.21 5.23 22.72
C SER A 42 23.89 6.50 23.23
N GLN A 43 23.59 6.88 24.48
CA GLN A 43 24.16 8.07 25.15
C GLN A 43 24.04 9.37 24.35
N ASN A 44 22.84 9.66 23.81
CA ASN A 44 22.54 10.85 22.99
C ASN A 44 23.23 10.92 21.61
N PHE A 45 23.95 9.87 21.19
CA PHE A 45 24.53 9.78 19.85
C PHE A 45 23.84 8.69 19.02
N LEU A 46 23.63 9.00 17.74
CA LEU A 46 23.20 8.04 16.73
C LEU A 46 24.42 7.21 16.32
N THR A 47 24.50 5.98 16.80
CA THR A 47 25.54 5.03 16.38
C THR A 47 24.96 4.06 15.36
N PHE A 48 25.58 4.01 14.18
CA PHE A 48 25.22 3.05 13.14
C PHE A 48 25.78 1.69 13.53
N ASN A 49 24.91 0.69 13.54
CA ASN A 49 25.31 -0.67 13.85
C ASN A 49 26.19 -1.22 12.72
N SER A 50 27.15 -2.10 13.03
CA SER A 50 28.01 -2.64 11.98
C SER A 50 27.17 -3.49 11.00
N THR A 51 27.49 -3.41 9.72
CA THR A 51 26.80 -4.12 8.63
C THR A 51 26.65 -5.62 8.90
N ILE A 52 27.56 -6.20 9.69
CA ILE A 52 27.58 -7.62 10.06
C ILE A 52 26.42 -7.99 10.99
N VAL A 53 26.08 -7.13 11.97
CA VAL A 53 24.98 -7.39 12.91
C VAL A 53 23.63 -7.27 12.21
N GLU A 54 23.49 -6.35 11.25
CA GLU A 54 22.29 -6.26 10.40
C GLU A 54 22.08 -7.52 9.56
N ILE A 55 23.15 -8.05 8.96
CA ILE A 55 23.08 -9.27 8.15
C ILE A 55 22.66 -10.47 9.01
N LEU A 56 23.28 -10.67 10.17
CA LEU A 56 22.96 -11.81 11.05
C LEU A 56 21.54 -11.72 11.64
N SER A 57 21.11 -10.51 12.01
CA SER A 57 19.75 -10.23 12.48
C SER A 57 18.69 -10.53 11.41
N SER A 58 18.97 -10.16 10.15
CA SER A 58 18.07 -10.46 9.04
C SER A 58 17.95 -11.98 8.76
N LEU A 59 19.05 -12.73 8.85
CA LEU A 59 19.05 -14.19 8.62
C LEU A 59 18.26 -14.95 9.69
N GLY A 60 18.30 -14.50 10.94
CA GLY A 60 17.60 -15.11 12.08
C GLY A 60 16.07 -15.07 11.97
N LEU A 61 15.49 -14.10 11.24
CA LEU A 61 14.04 -14.05 10.95
C LEU A 61 13.68 -14.76 9.65
N ILE A 62 14.53 -14.64 8.62
CA ILE A 62 14.23 -15.17 7.28
C ILE A 62 14.08 -16.70 7.32
N ILE A 63 14.93 -17.42 8.07
CA ILE A 63 14.93 -18.88 8.08
C ILE A 63 13.66 -19.46 8.75
N PRO A 64 13.27 -19.05 9.98
CA PRO A 64 12.03 -19.53 10.60
C PRO A 64 10.77 -19.08 9.85
N CYS A 65 10.74 -17.84 9.33
CA CYS A 65 9.64 -17.37 8.48
C CYS A 65 9.54 -18.17 7.18
N ALA A 66 10.67 -18.57 6.56
CA ALA A 66 10.67 -19.43 5.39
C ALA A 66 10.15 -20.84 5.69
N ILE A 67 10.52 -21.43 6.84
CA ILE A 67 10.04 -22.76 7.26
C ILE A 67 8.54 -22.72 7.59
N TYR A 68 8.08 -21.71 8.34
CA TYR A 68 6.66 -21.55 8.68
C TYR A 68 5.82 -21.20 7.44
N ALA A 69 6.33 -20.33 6.57
CA ALA A 69 5.69 -20.01 5.29
C ALA A 69 5.67 -21.21 4.34
N HIS A 70 6.68 -22.08 4.32
CA HIS A 70 6.68 -23.30 3.51
C HIS A 70 5.59 -24.27 3.99
N LYS A 71 5.41 -24.41 5.30
CA LYS A 71 4.43 -25.34 5.91
C LYS A 71 2.97 -24.85 5.79
N ILE A 72 2.74 -23.54 5.84
CA ILE A 72 1.44 -22.91 5.52
C ILE A 72 1.19 -22.92 4.01
N LYS A 73 2.21 -22.60 3.20
CA LYS A 73 2.13 -22.70 1.73
C LYS A 73 1.77 -24.10 1.29
N GLU A 74 2.24 -25.18 1.89
CA GLU A 74 1.91 -26.51 1.36
C GLU A 74 0.41 -26.87 1.48
N LYS A 75 -0.23 -26.54 2.63
CA LYS A 75 -1.66 -26.80 2.85
C LYS A 75 -2.56 -25.81 2.12
N GLU A 76 -2.18 -24.53 2.11
CA GLU A 76 -2.93 -23.48 1.43
C GLU A 76 -2.70 -23.54 -0.09
N ALA A 77 -1.49 -23.84 -0.54
CA ALA A 77 -1.20 -24.06 -1.96
C ALA A 77 -1.96 -25.25 -2.49
N LYS A 78 -2.21 -26.36 -1.79
CA LYS A 78 -3.00 -27.45 -2.42
C LYS A 78 -4.45 -27.02 -2.75
N LYS A 79 -5.03 -26.13 -1.94
CA LYS A 79 -6.37 -25.55 -2.14
C LYS A 79 -6.33 -24.42 -3.17
N GLU A 80 -5.34 -23.54 -3.05
CA GLU A 80 -5.09 -22.46 -3.99
C GLU A 80 -4.61 -22.97 -5.35
N TRP A 81 -3.92 -24.10 -5.47
CA TRP A 81 -3.50 -24.73 -6.74
C TRP A 81 -4.72 -25.19 -7.51
N LYS A 82 -5.74 -25.74 -6.85
CA LYS A 82 -7.02 -26.07 -7.51
C LYS A 82 -7.77 -24.81 -7.96
N ARG A 83 -7.74 -23.75 -7.14
CA ARG A 83 -8.35 -22.45 -7.46
C ARG A 83 -7.60 -21.74 -8.58
N LEU A 84 -6.28 -21.78 -8.57
CA LEU A 84 -5.34 -21.25 -9.55
C LEU A 84 -5.43 -22.05 -10.84
N LEU A 85 -5.56 -23.39 -10.82
CA LEU A 85 -5.82 -24.19 -12.02
C LEU A 85 -7.16 -23.80 -12.67
N LYS A 86 -8.19 -23.53 -11.86
CA LYS A 86 -9.49 -23.05 -12.36
C LYS A 86 -9.38 -21.65 -12.95
N ILE A 87 -8.70 -20.73 -12.26
CA ILE A 87 -8.45 -19.36 -12.75
C ILE A 87 -7.57 -19.39 -13.99
N TYR A 88 -6.53 -20.22 -14.02
CA TYR A 88 -5.62 -20.40 -15.14
C TYR A 88 -6.33 -20.97 -16.36
N LYS A 89 -7.25 -21.94 -16.16
CA LYS A 89 -8.14 -22.43 -17.22
C LYS A 89 -9.02 -21.32 -17.77
N MET A 90 -9.64 -20.50 -16.91
CA MET A 90 -10.42 -19.33 -17.34
C MET A 90 -9.55 -18.28 -18.05
N ILE A 91 -8.31 -18.06 -17.61
CA ILE A 91 -7.35 -17.15 -18.26
C ILE A 91 -6.96 -17.68 -19.63
N ILE A 92 -6.70 -18.98 -19.79
CA ILE A 92 -6.39 -19.58 -21.10
C ILE A 92 -7.60 -19.48 -22.04
N GLU A 93 -8.80 -19.80 -21.56
CA GLU A 93 -10.04 -19.67 -22.35
C GLU A 93 -10.28 -18.20 -22.76
N THR A 94 -10.06 -17.27 -21.83
CA THR A 94 -10.16 -15.82 -22.11
C THR A 94 -9.06 -15.35 -23.04
N TYR A 95 -7.84 -15.89 -22.92
CA TYR A 95 -6.71 -15.57 -23.80
C TYR A 95 -6.93 -16.09 -25.21
N ASP A 96 -7.52 -17.27 -25.40
CA ASP A 96 -7.88 -17.78 -26.72
C ASP A 96 -8.98 -16.93 -27.37
N ILE A 97 -9.96 -16.47 -26.58
CA ILE A 97 -10.96 -15.49 -27.05
C ILE A 97 -10.29 -14.17 -27.41
N TYR A 98 -9.42 -13.66 -26.53
CA TYR A 98 -8.65 -12.44 -26.77
C TYR A 98 -7.75 -12.58 -28.00
N LYS A 99 -7.09 -13.71 -28.20
CA LYS A 99 -6.22 -13.99 -29.36
C LYS A 99 -7.02 -14.00 -30.65
N LYS A 100 -8.23 -14.56 -30.66
CA LYS A 100 -9.14 -14.50 -31.82
C LYS A 100 -9.61 -13.07 -32.08
N ILE A 101 -10.01 -12.33 -31.04
CA ILE A 101 -10.39 -10.92 -31.16
C ILE A 101 -9.20 -10.09 -31.64
N PHE A 102 -8.00 -10.31 -31.09
CA PHE A 102 -6.78 -9.60 -31.42
C PHE A 102 -6.29 -9.93 -32.83
N GLN A 103 -6.43 -11.17 -33.29
CA GLN A 103 -6.15 -11.51 -34.70
C GLN A 103 -7.12 -10.77 -35.63
N VAL A 104 -8.42 -10.74 -35.31
CA VAL A 104 -9.41 -9.95 -36.06
C VAL A 104 -9.09 -8.45 -36.02
N SER A 105 -8.67 -7.94 -34.86
CA SER A 105 -8.28 -6.55 -34.65
C SER A 105 -7.01 -6.18 -35.40
N VAL A 106 -5.95 -7.00 -35.36
CA VAL A 106 -4.67 -6.78 -36.06
C VAL A 106 -4.82 -6.84 -37.59
N PHE A 107 -5.85 -7.50 -38.10
CA PHE A 107 -6.21 -7.41 -39.53
C PHE A 107 -6.86 -6.07 -39.91
N SER A 108 -7.34 -5.29 -38.95
CA SER A 108 -7.61 -3.86 -39.15
C SER A 108 -6.33 -3.09 -38.88
N ASN A 109 -6.02 -2.07 -39.68
CA ASN A 109 -4.75 -1.35 -39.59
C ASN A 109 -4.79 -0.37 -38.40
N TRP A 110 -4.39 -0.79 -37.19
CA TRP A 110 -4.42 0.08 -36.00
C TRP A 110 -3.41 1.22 -36.16
N ASN A 111 -3.88 2.45 -35.95
CA ASN A 111 -3.00 3.61 -35.92
C ASN A 111 -2.16 3.61 -34.63
N ILE A 112 -0.89 4.04 -34.72
CA ILE A 112 0.04 4.12 -33.58
C ILE A 112 -0.56 4.91 -32.40
N ASP A 113 -1.38 5.91 -32.69
CA ASP A 113 -2.07 6.74 -31.70
C ASP A 113 -3.05 5.94 -30.83
N GLU A 114 -3.75 4.96 -31.40
CA GLU A 114 -4.69 4.11 -30.65
C GLU A 114 -3.95 3.21 -29.65
N ILE A 115 -2.80 2.66 -30.05
CA ILE A 115 -1.95 1.86 -29.17
C ILE A 115 -1.43 2.73 -28.02
N LEU A 116 -0.94 3.94 -28.31
CA LEU A 116 -0.42 4.84 -27.29
C LEU A 116 -1.51 5.25 -26.27
N MET A 117 -2.71 5.55 -26.75
CA MET A 117 -3.86 5.88 -25.90
C MET A 117 -4.26 4.69 -25.02
N SER A 118 -4.28 3.48 -25.56
CA SER A 118 -4.60 2.27 -24.79
C SER A 118 -3.59 2.02 -23.65
N LEU A 119 -2.29 2.22 -23.90
CA LEU A 119 -1.23 2.08 -22.89
C LEU A 119 -1.34 3.15 -21.81
N PHE A 120 -1.67 4.39 -22.18
CA PHE A 120 -1.89 5.48 -21.22
C PHE A 120 -3.06 5.16 -20.29
N ILE A 121 -4.18 4.67 -20.83
CA ILE A 121 -5.35 4.25 -20.05
C ILE A 121 -4.98 3.09 -19.10
N ALA A 122 -4.29 2.06 -19.60
CA ALA A 122 -3.88 0.92 -18.79
C ALA A 122 -2.98 1.33 -17.61
N LYS A 123 -2.00 2.21 -17.83
CA LYS A 123 -1.13 2.75 -16.77
C LYS A 123 -1.92 3.45 -15.67
N ASN A 124 -2.90 4.29 -16.05
CA ASN A 124 -3.73 5.02 -15.09
C ASN A 124 -4.61 4.08 -14.26
N ILE A 125 -5.13 3.00 -14.85
CA ILE A 125 -5.88 1.97 -14.13
C ILE A 125 -5.00 1.30 -13.08
N VAL A 126 -3.76 0.91 -13.42
CA VAL A 126 -2.83 0.25 -12.47
C VAL A 126 -2.52 1.16 -11.28
N ILE A 127 -2.23 2.44 -11.52
CA ILE A 127 -1.94 3.42 -10.45
C ILE A 127 -3.15 3.58 -9.53
N ASN A 128 -4.35 3.73 -10.09
CA ASN A 128 -5.59 3.85 -9.31
C ASN A 128 -5.88 2.60 -8.48
N CYS A 129 -5.61 1.41 -9.02
CA CYS A 129 -5.73 0.16 -8.27
C CYS A 129 -4.75 0.11 -7.09
N PHE A 130 -3.49 0.50 -7.28
CA PHE A 130 -2.49 0.51 -6.22
C PHE A 130 -2.87 1.48 -5.09
N ILE A 131 -3.25 2.71 -5.43
CA ILE A 131 -3.70 3.72 -4.45
C ILE A 131 -4.92 3.20 -3.68
N SER A 132 -5.93 2.68 -4.38
CA SER A 132 -7.14 2.15 -3.75
C SER A 132 -6.84 1.02 -2.78
N PHE A 133 -5.91 0.13 -3.13
CA PHE A 133 -5.47 -0.96 -2.26
C PHE A 133 -4.75 -0.45 -1.00
N SER A 134 -3.82 0.49 -1.16
CA SER A 134 -3.11 1.11 -0.03
C SER A 134 -4.08 1.85 0.91
N CYS A 135 -5.01 2.63 0.36
CA CYS A 135 -6.05 3.32 1.13
C CYS A 135 -6.94 2.32 1.89
N GLN A 136 -7.33 1.20 1.26
CA GLN A 136 -8.10 0.16 1.93
C GLN A 136 -7.36 -0.42 3.15
N GLY A 137 -6.07 -0.74 3.01
CA GLY A 137 -5.24 -1.22 4.11
C GLY A 137 -5.16 -0.23 5.27
N PHE A 138 -5.04 1.06 4.94
CA PHE A 138 -5.07 2.15 5.91
C PHE A 138 -6.42 2.25 6.63
N TYR A 139 -7.55 2.25 5.90
CA TYR A 139 -8.89 2.30 6.51
C TYR A 139 -9.17 1.13 7.46
N ILE A 140 -8.76 -0.08 7.07
CA ILE A 140 -8.91 -1.27 7.93
C ILE A 140 -8.13 -1.08 9.24
N THR A 141 -6.92 -0.55 9.16
CA THR A 141 -6.06 -0.32 10.34
C THR A 141 -6.66 0.74 11.26
N VAL A 142 -7.14 1.85 10.70
CA VAL A 142 -7.83 2.91 11.45
C VAL A 142 -9.10 2.38 12.12
N ASN A 143 -9.94 1.62 11.40
CA ASN A 143 -11.15 1.03 11.97
C ASN A 143 -10.83 0.05 13.11
N LYS A 144 -9.77 -0.75 13.00
CA LYS A 144 -9.34 -1.62 14.09
C LYS A 144 -8.94 -0.81 15.34
N ALA A 145 -8.22 0.31 15.16
CA ALA A 145 -7.85 1.19 16.27
C ALA A 145 -9.09 1.86 16.91
N ILE A 146 -10.06 2.30 16.12
CA ILE A 146 -11.35 2.83 16.61
C ILE A 146 -12.09 1.77 17.44
N LEU A 147 -12.22 0.55 16.91
CA LEU A 147 -12.92 -0.55 17.59
C LEU A 147 -12.24 -0.90 18.93
N ALA A 148 -10.90 -0.90 18.96
CA ALA A 148 -10.15 -1.09 20.19
C ALA A 148 -10.43 0.04 21.21
N CYS A 149 -10.47 1.30 20.79
CA CYS A 149 -10.81 2.43 21.65
C CYS A 149 -12.24 2.31 22.21
N ILE A 150 -13.20 1.89 21.39
CA ILE A 150 -14.59 1.69 21.82
C ILE A 150 -14.68 0.57 22.86
N ALA A 151 -14.01 -0.56 22.62
CA ALA A 151 -13.98 -1.68 23.57
C ALA A 151 -13.44 -1.24 24.94
N VAL A 152 -12.40 -0.41 24.96
CA VAL A 152 -11.83 0.16 26.19
C VAL A 152 -12.80 1.15 26.86
N MET A 153 -13.60 1.90 26.10
CA MET A 153 -14.59 2.80 26.68
C MET A 153 -15.74 2.08 27.41
N VAL A 154 -16.09 0.86 26.99
CA VAL A 154 -17.15 0.06 27.63
C VAL A 154 -16.70 -0.49 28.98
N ASP A 155 -15.42 -0.85 29.12
CA ASP A 155 -14.88 -1.31 30.41
C ASP A 155 -14.91 -0.18 31.45
N ARG A 156 -15.33 -0.44 32.69
CA ARG A 156 -15.56 0.61 33.70
C ARG A 156 -14.33 0.96 34.54
N LYS A 157 -13.23 0.23 34.40
CA LYS A 157 -12.18 0.23 35.43
C LYS A 157 -11.19 1.39 35.39
N ASN A 158 -11.04 2.14 34.29
CA ASN A 158 -9.97 3.14 34.18
C ASN A 158 -10.39 4.45 33.48
N PHE A 159 -10.43 5.55 34.23
CA PHE A 159 -10.96 6.84 33.74
C PHE A 159 -10.00 7.56 32.77
N ASP A 160 -8.70 7.55 33.04
CA ASP A 160 -7.73 8.29 32.22
C ASP A 160 -7.58 7.71 30.82
N VAL A 161 -7.55 6.37 30.71
CA VAL A 161 -7.50 5.67 29.42
C VAL A 161 -8.76 5.96 28.59
N LYS A 162 -9.92 6.06 29.24
CA LYS A 162 -11.15 6.48 28.55
C LYS A 162 -11.02 7.87 27.98
N GLN A 163 -10.44 8.80 28.73
CA GLN A 163 -10.27 10.17 28.26
C GLN A 163 -9.39 10.22 27.01
N ILE A 164 -8.30 9.44 26.98
CA ILE A 164 -7.42 9.33 25.80
C ILE A 164 -8.18 8.70 24.62
N CYS A 165 -8.83 7.55 24.81
CA CYS A 165 -9.63 6.91 23.76
C CYS A 165 -10.73 7.83 23.22
N LYS A 166 -11.36 8.62 24.09
CA LYS A 166 -12.39 9.59 23.71
C LYS A 166 -11.80 10.74 22.88
N ASN A 167 -10.61 11.22 23.21
CA ASN A 167 -9.89 12.22 22.41
C ASN A 167 -9.47 11.66 21.04
N ILE A 168 -8.99 10.41 20.99
CA ILE A 168 -8.66 9.72 19.73
C ILE A 168 -9.90 9.57 18.85
N LEU A 169 -11.03 9.16 19.43
CA LEU A 169 -12.30 9.02 18.69
C LEU A 169 -12.80 10.36 18.16
N ARG A 170 -12.74 11.43 18.96
CA ARG A 170 -13.08 12.79 18.52
C ARG A 170 -12.15 13.28 17.42
N LEU A 171 -10.85 13.06 17.59
CA LEU A 171 -9.87 13.42 16.57
C LEU A 171 -10.13 12.66 15.28
N ASN A 172 -10.48 11.38 15.36
CA ASN A 172 -10.87 10.59 14.20
C ASN A 172 -12.14 11.15 13.56
N GLU A 173 -13.20 11.41 14.34
CA GLU A 173 -14.46 11.95 13.82
C GLU A 173 -14.27 13.31 13.08
N VAL A 174 -13.38 14.17 13.57
CA VAL A 174 -13.13 15.50 12.98
C VAL A 174 -12.11 15.46 11.85
N ALA A 175 -11.00 14.71 12.00
CA ALA A 175 -9.88 14.72 11.07
C ALA A 175 -9.97 13.63 10.00
N PHE A 176 -10.75 12.58 10.26
CA PHE A 176 -10.89 11.42 9.39
C PHE A 176 -12.24 11.43 8.68
N SER A 177 -12.37 12.26 7.65
CA SER A 177 -13.27 11.88 6.56
C SER A 177 -12.55 10.82 5.74
N LYS A 178 -13.31 9.86 5.21
CA LYS A 178 -12.78 8.97 4.17
C LYS A 178 -12.17 9.87 3.09
N MET A 179 -10.98 9.54 2.58
CA MET A 179 -10.34 10.34 1.53
C MET A 179 -11.27 10.38 0.32
N GLU A 180 -11.65 11.58 -0.07
CA GLU A 180 -12.50 11.82 -1.23
C GLU A 180 -11.67 12.52 -2.31
N ALA A 181 -11.65 11.94 -3.50
CA ALA A 181 -11.14 12.61 -4.69
C ALA A 181 -12.17 13.67 -5.12
N CYS A 182 -11.73 14.93 -5.12
CA CYS A 182 -12.54 16.08 -5.51
C CYS A 182 -13.86 16.24 -4.72
N ARG A 183 -13.99 15.68 -3.50
CA ARG A 183 -15.25 15.60 -2.72
C ARG A 183 -16.43 14.95 -3.45
N LEU A 184 -16.16 14.29 -4.58
CA LEU A 184 -17.16 13.65 -5.44
C LEU A 184 -17.11 12.14 -5.30
N PHE A 185 -15.90 11.58 -5.11
CA PHE A 185 -15.68 10.16 -5.08
C PHE A 185 -14.89 9.76 -3.84
N ALA A 186 -15.52 9.02 -2.94
CA ALA A 186 -14.79 8.34 -1.88
C ALA A 186 -13.78 7.37 -2.52
N ILE A 187 -12.50 7.56 -2.22
CA ILE A 187 -11.40 6.67 -2.62
C ILE A 187 -11.54 5.41 -1.76
N ASP A 188 -12.40 4.51 -2.21
CA ASP A 188 -12.60 3.19 -1.64
C ASP A 188 -12.13 2.14 -2.65
N SER A 189 -11.92 0.92 -2.16
CA SER A 189 -11.72 -0.31 -2.94
C SER A 189 -12.75 -0.53 -4.06
N LYS A 190 -13.92 0.12 -3.97
CA LYS A 190 -14.97 0.09 -5.00
C LYS A 190 -14.75 1.08 -6.14
N LEU A 191 -13.91 2.09 -5.97
CA LEU A 191 -13.71 3.15 -6.97
C LEU A 191 -13.13 2.61 -8.29
N PRO A 192 -12.09 1.75 -8.31
CA PRO A 192 -11.61 1.16 -9.55
C PRO A 192 -12.68 0.33 -10.26
N LEU A 193 -13.50 -0.39 -9.49
CA LEU A 193 -14.59 -1.20 -10.03
C LEU A 193 -15.70 -0.34 -10.64
N ALA A 194 -16.05 0.78 -10.00
CA ALA A 194 -17.04 1.73 -10.52
C ALA A 194 -16.55 2.40 -11.81
N LEU A 195 -15.29 2.82 -11.85
CA LEU A 195 -14.67 3.39 -13.06
C LEU A 195 -14.63 2.38 -14.19
N LEU A 196 -14.26 1.13 -13.91
CA LEU A 196 -14.26 0.06 -14.90
C LEU A 196 -15.67 -0.22 -15.42
N SER A 197 -16.67 -0.26 -14.54
CA SER A 197 -18.07 -0.43 -14.93
C SER A 197 -18.55 0.70 -15.84
N SER A 198 -18.20 1.95 -15.53
CA SER A 198 -18.54 3.10 -16.36
C SER A 198 -17.87 3.02 -17.74
N ALA A 199 -16.60 2.62 -17.80
CA ALA A 199 -15.86 2.46 -19.05
C ALA A 199 -16.48 1.35 -19.93
N VAL A 200 -16.83 0.21 -19.34
CA VAL A 200 -17.50 -0.89 -20.05
C VAL A 200 -18.86 -0.44 -20.59
N TYR A 201 -19.63 0.31 -19.80
CA TYR A 201 -20.93 0.83 -20.24
C TYR A 201 -20.78 1.76 -21.44
N TYR A 202 -19.79 2.65 -21.40
CA TYR A 202 -19.48 3.56 -22.51
C TYR A 202 -19.09 2.80 -23.78
N ILE A 203 -18.22 1.80 -23.68
CA ILE A 203 -17.82 0.94 -24.80
C ILE A 203 -19.04 0.23 -25.42
N ILE A 204 -19.95 -0.29 -24.59
CA ILE A 204 -21.17 -0.96 -25.08
C ILE A 204 -22.05 0.03 -25.86
N VAL A 205 -22.23 1.24 -25.35
CA VAL A 205 -23.04 2.28 -26.01
C VAL A 205 -22.41 2.68 -27.35
N GLU A 206 -21.10 2.87 -27.41
CA GLU A 206 -20.41 3.16 -28.68
C GLU A 206 -20.57 2.02 -29.70
N VAL A 207 -20.44 0.77 -29.26
CA VAL A 207 -20.66 -0.41 -30.13
C VAL A 207 -22.09 -0.46 -30.65
N GLN A 208 -23.09 -0.13 -29.82
CA GLN A 208 -24.50 -0.07 -30.25
C GLN A 208 -24.73 1.01 -31.31
N PHE A 209 -24.19 2.21 -31.14
CA PHE A 209 -24.30 3.27 -32.15
C PHE A 209 -23.61 2.89 -33.46
N ALA A 210 -22.42 2.30 -33.40
CA ALA A 210 -21.70 1.84 -34.59
C ALA A 210 -22.45 0.72 -35.36
N MET A 211 -23.31 -0.05 -34.68
CA MET A 211 -24.18 -1.04 -35.32
C MET A 211 -25.47 -0.44 -35.92
N LEU A 212 -25.97 0.67 -35.37
CA LEU A 212 -27.18 1.35 -35.84
C LEU A 212 -26.94 2.19 -37.11
N ASP A 213 -25.72 2.69 -37.32
CA ASP A 213 -25.34 3.48 -38.50
C ASP A 213 -25.07 2.62 -39.76
N LYS A 214 -25.25 1.30 -39.70
CA LYS A 214 -25.13 0.37 -40.82
C LYS A 214 -26.49 -0.17 -41.25
#